data_AF-A0A7V2WNB9-F1
#
_entry.id   AF-A0A7V2WNB9-F1
#
_cell.length_a   1.000
_cell.length_b   1.000
_cell.length_c   1.000
_cell.angle_alpha   90.00
_cell.angle_beta   90.00
_cell.angle_gamma   90.00
#
_symmetry.space_group_name_H-M   'P 1'
#
loop_
_entity.id
_entity.type
_entity.pdbx_description
1 polymer ?
#
loop_
_entity_poly.entity_id
_entity_poly.type
_entity_poly.pdbx_seq_one_letter_code
_entity_poly.pdbx_strand_id
1 'polypeptide(L)'
;DLLASILGRRNELEIVYEDLQAASCRLAKALGIGVNDTFESLVTESKAGWNLTALETAKKVLASQPGSTNQTTSMLLDRLLKTDKASDVFDVLFKITHTAKGTMKTDRSLCSPKCAKEFPDTLQALQELAVSASQLIEKINAVKILKTTESAMYVGKIITQEYDAEKNRLGVYDYQDLISKVLGMFSRMPDAAWVLYKLDGGLDHILIDEAQDTSPAQWDIIQFLADDFFTGAGARPDILRSIFAVGDRKQSIYSFQGAAPESFDLRHRYFRQVVRQCGLKFESVDFEVSFRSTSPVLELVDEVFAQAIAAEGVDKTIHSAQRATAPGLVELWPLEEKASTEKHSAWVPHSNPASESQAQVRLAQKIARKIRLWLDSGERLHSVDRAVRPGDILILVRKRTLFMAALVRALKLAGVPVAGVDRLLLTRHIAVQDMLALAQFVLTPQDDLNFAGLLKSTLLSRNDGSPFDDDDLIFISTNRGDKSLWAAFLDASENSDFYSNARSELEKWRDLAGQVPPFEFFSGVLITDQKRKNILKRLGSEAGEPIDAFLALAM
;
A
#
# COMPACT_ATOMS: atom_id res chain seq x y z
N ASP A 1 -6.88 4.88 0.80
CA ASP A 1 -7.49 4.69 2.12
C ASP A 1 -6.67 5.48 3.14
N LEU A 2 -7.25 6.54 3.70
CA LEU A 2 -6.58 7.43 4.66
C LEU A 2 -6.29 6.71 5.97
N LEU A 3 -7.22 5.87 6.43
CA LEU A 3 -7.09 5.12 7.67
C LEU A 3 -5.93 4.13 7.59
N ALA A 4 -5.86 3.34 6.52
CA ALA A 4 -4.73 2.44 6.27
C ALA A 4 -3.38 3.17 6.20
N SER A 5 -3.36 4.41 5.69
CA SER A 5 -2.13 5.20 5.59
C SER A 5 -1.67 5.75 6.94
N ILE A 6 -2.61 6.18 7.79
CA ILE A 6 -2.32 6.66 9.15
C ILE A 6 -1.84 5.49 10.02
N LEU A 7 -2.57 4.38 10.02
CA LEU A 7 -2.22 3.21 10.82
C LEU A 7 -0.89 2.59 10.37
N GLY A 8 -0.58 2.59 9.07
CA GLY A 8 0.69 2.07 8.57
C GLY A 8 1.93 2.88 8.95
N ARG A 9 1.77 4.14 9.38
CA ARG A 9 2.88 5.04 9.78
C ARG A 9 2.75 5.56 11.21
N ARG A 10 2.03 4.81 12.04
CA ARG A 10 1.61 5.26 13.36
C ARG A 10 2.76 5.72 14.26
N ASN A 11 3.84 4.94 14.36
CA ASN A 11 4.98 5.30 15.21
C ASN A 11 5.72 6.56 14.72
N GLU A 12 5.82 6.76 13.40
CA GLU A 12 6.43 8.01 12.85
C GLU A 12 5.57 9.22 13.18
N LEU A 13 4.25 9.04 13.14
CA LEU A 13 3.26 10.08 13.43
C LEU A 13 3.08 10.33 14.92
N GLU A 14 3.43 9.37 15.79
CA GLU A 14 3.33 9.51 17.25
C GLU A 14 4.15 10.71 17.76
N ILE A 15 5.37 10.90 17.26
CA ILE A 15 6.24 12.06 17.56
C ILE A 15 5.55 13.38 17.18
N VAL A 16 4.76 13.37 16.10
CA VAL A 16 3.98 14.54 15.65
C VAL A 16 2.77 14.76 16.58
N TYR A 17 2.14 13.68 17.06
CA TYR A 17 0.95 13.73 17.89
C TYR A 17 1.22 14.06 19.36
N GLU A 18 2.44 13.85 19.84
CA GLU A 18 2.90 14.29 21.17
C GLU A 18 2.77 15.80 21.34
N ASP A 19 3.24 16.57 20.36
CA ASP A 19 3.16 18.03 20.35
C ASP A 19 2.73 18.56 18.98
N LEU A 20 1.40 18.58 18.79
CA LEU A 20 0.77 19.13 17.58
C LEU A 20 1.11 20.61 17.38
N GLN A 21 1.27 21.38 18.46
CA GLN A 21 1.53 22.81 18.36
C GLN A 21 2.96 23.07 17.87
N ALA A 22 3.94 22.32 18.38
CA ALA A 22 5.30 22.38 17.86
C ALA A 22 5.37 21.89 16.40
N ALA A 23 4.60 20.87 16.03
CA ALA A 23 4.51 20.42 14.64
C ALA A 23 3.96 21.50 13.70
N SER A 24 2.86 22.17 14.09
CA SER A 24 2.31 23.33 13.38
C SER A 24 3.33 24.45 13.22
N CYS A 25 4.04 24.80 14.29
CA CYS A 25 5.08 25.83 14.27
C CYS A 25 6.22 25.50 13.29
N ARG A 26 6.68 24.25 13.26
CA ARG A 26 7.71 23.79 12.31
C ARG A 26 7.21 23.86 10.87
N LEU A 27 5.96 23.46 10.63
CA LEU A 27 5.35 23.50 9.31
C LEU A 27 5.16 24.94 8.80
N ALA A 28 4.65 25.84 9.65
CA ALA A 28 4.50 27.25 9.32
C ALA A 28 5.85 27.88 8.93
N LYS A 29 6.91 27.60 9.71
CA LYS A 29 8.27 28.07 9.41
C LYS A 29 8.80 27.52 8.09
N ALA A 30 8.57 26.24 7.78
CA ALA A 30 8.98 25.62 6.52
C ALA A 30 8.24 26.22 5.31
N LEU A 31 6.99 26.64 5.51
CA LEU A 31 6.16 27.30 4.50
C LEU A 31 6.41 28.81 4.38
N GLY A 32 7.27 29.39 5.23
CA GLY A 32 7.60 30.82 5.21
C GLY A 32 6.47 31.74 5.70
N ILE A 33 5.56 31.22 6.53
CA ILE A 33 4.41 31.96 7.09
C ILE A 33 4.43 31.96 8.63
N GLY A 34 3.76 32.94 9.22
CA GLY A 34 3.46 32.95 10.65
C GLY A 34 2.40 31.91 11.03
N VAL A 35 2.50 31.37 12.25
CA VAL A 35 1.53 30.38 12.77
C VAL A 35 0.12 30.97 12.90
N ASN A 36 0.04 32.28 13.14
CA ASN A 36 -1.22 33.01 13.29
C ASN A 36 -1.64 33.73 12.00
N ASP A 37 -0.97 33.47 10.86
CA ASP A 37 -1.32 34.12 9.61
C ASP A 37 -2.70 33.64 9.16
N THR A 38 -3.60 34.61 8.97
CA THR A 38 -4.93 34.37 8.43
C THR A 38 -5.03 34.94 7.02
N PHE A 39 -6.00 34.43 6.25
CA PHE A 39 -6.33 34.99 4.94
C PHE A 39 -6.55 36.51 5.01
N GLU A 40 -7.26 36.97 6.05
CA GLU A 40 -7.54 38.40 6.26
C GLU A 40 -6.27 39.19 6.57
N SER A 41 -5.43 38.70 7.50
CA SER A 41 -4.17 39.34 7.86
C SER A 41 -3.24 39.52 6.65
N LEU A 42 -3.09 38.46 5.83
CA LEU A 42 -2.21 38.49 4.66
C LEU A 42 -2.70 39.43 3.56
N VAL A 43 -4.01 39.49 3.32
CA VAL A 43 -4.59 40.41 2.33
C VAL A 43 -4.41 41.86 2.79
N THR A 44 -4.63 42.14 4.08
CA THR A 44 -4.45 43.48 4.65
C THR A 44 -2.99 43.92 4.61
N GLU A 45 -2.05 43.04 4.99
CA GLU A 45 -0.60 43.30 4.90
C GLU A 45 -0.17 43.57 3.45
N SER A 46 -0.63 42.75 2.50
CA SER A 46 -0.33 42.94 1.08
C SER A 46 -0.84 44.29 0.58
N LYS A 47 -2.11 44.64 0.88
CA LYS A 47 -2.72 45.91 0.47
C LYS A 47 -1.98 47.12 1.05
N ALA A 48 -1.49 47.03 2.29
CA ALA A 48 -0.72 48.10 2.92
C ALA A 48 0.64 48.35 2.24
N GLY A 49 1.21 47.34 1.60
CA GLY A 49 2.48 47.44 0.85
C GLY A 49 2.35 47.99 -0.58
N TRP A 50 1.14 48.20 -1.10
CA TRP A 50 0.95 48.66 -2.47
C TRP A 50 1.20 50.17 -2.62
N ASN A 51 1.78 50.57 -3.75
CA ASN A 51 1.93 51.98 -4.11
C ASN A 51 0.59 52.55 -4.61
N LEU A 52 -0.25 53.01 -3.68
CA LEU A 52 -1.59 53.54 -3.98
C LEU A 52 -1.55 54.73 -4.95
N THR A 53 -0.54 55.59 -4.86
CA THR A 53 -0.37 56.76 -5.75
C THR A 53 -0.07 56.34 -7.19
N ALA A 54 0.77 55.32 -7.37
CA ALA A 54 1.04 54.75 -8.70
C ALA A 54 -0.20 54.06 -9.28
N LEU A 55 -0.97 53.35 -8.46
CA LEU A 55 -2.22 52.69 -8.87
C LEU A 55 -3.33 53.69 -9.24
N GLU A 56 -3.44 54.82 -8.53
CA GLU A 56 -4.36 55.90 -8.89
C GLU A 56 -3.98 56.58 -10.21
N THR A 57 -2.69 56.78 -10.44
CA THR A 57 -2.18 57.32 -11.71
C THR A 57 -2.45 56.34 -12.85
N ALA A 58 -2.15 55.05 -12.65
CA ALA A 58 -2.44 53.98 -13.60
C ALA A 58 -3.93 53.92 -13.96
N LYS A 59 -4.82 54.04 -12.97
CA LYS A 59 -6.28 54.11 -13.18
C LYS A 59 -6.67 55.25 -14.12
N LYS A 60 -6.18 56.48 -13.86
CA LYS A 60 -6.50 57.66 -14.68
C LYS A 60 -5.99 57.52 -16.11
N VAL A 61 -4.77 57.01 -16.29
CA VAL A 61 -4.16 56.76 -17.60
C VAL A 61 -4.95 55.71 -18.39
N LEU A 62 -5.29 54.58 -17.77
CA LEU A 62 -6.07 53.50 -18.40
C LEU A 62 -7.48 53.95 -18.80
N ALA A 63 -8.13 54.81 -18.00
CA ALA A 63 -9.44 55.37 -18.35
C ALA A 63 -9.40 56.31 -19.57
N SER A 64 -8.27 57.01 -19.78
CA SER A 64 -8.10 57.97 -20.89
C SER A 64 -7.75 57.31 -22.24
N GLN A 65 -7.29 56.05 -22.23
CA GLN A 65 -6.81 55.34 -23.41
C GLN A 65 -7.89 54.42 -24.01
N PRO A 66 -8.12 54.42 -25.34
CA PRO A 66 -9.10 53.54 -25.96
C PRO A 66 -8.67 52.05 -25.90
N GLY A 67 -9.61 51.17 -25.61
CA GLY A 67 -9.43 49.70 -25.59
C GLY A 67 -10.22 49.00 -24.48
N SER A 68 -10.90 47.90 -24.81
CA SER A 68 -11.75 47.15 -23.86
C SER A 68 -10.97 46.62 -22.65
N THR A 69 -9.72 46.19 -22.85
CA THR A 69 -8.82 45.75 -21.77
C THR A 69 -8.49 46.89 -20.81
N ASN A 70 -8.17 48.09 -21.32
CA ASN A 70 -7.82 49.24 -20.48
C ASN A 70 -9.01 49.73 -19.64
N GLN A 71 -10.19 49.80 -20.25
CA GLN A 71 -11.42 50.17 -19.54
C GLN A 71 -11.78 49.16 -18.45
N THR A 72 -11.65 47.86 -18.75
CA THR A 72 -11.93 46.79 -17.78
C THR A 72 -10.94 46.83 -16.61
N THR A 73 -9.63 46.94 -16.88
CA THR A 73 -8.59 47.04 -15.85
C THR A 73 -8.80 48.31 -15.01
N SER A 74 -9.15 49.44 -15.62
CA SER A 74 -9.44 50.69 -14.89
C SER A 74 -10.65 50.56 -13.96
N MET A 75 -11.73 49.90 -14.40
CA MET A 75 -12.91 49.66 -13.55
C MET A 75 -12.57 48.75 -12.37
N LEU A 76 -11.76 47.71 -12.60
CA LEU A 76 -11.32 46.81 -11.54
C LEU A 76 -10.37 47.50 -10.55
N LEU A 77 -9.46 48.36 -11.01
CA LEU A 77 -8.61 49.19 -10.14
C LEU A 77 -9.43 50.16 -9.29
N ASP A 78 -10.47 50.79 -9.86
CA ASP A 78 -11.36 51.66 -9.08
C ASP A 78 -12.09 50.89 -7.98
N ARG A 79 -12.53 49.66 -8.29
CA ARG A 79 -13.12 48.76 -7.30
C ARG A 79 -12.12 48.31 -6.25
N LEU A 80 -10.88 47.99 -6.63
CA LEU A 80 -9.83 47.56 -5.71
C LEU A 80 -9.50 48.64 -4.68
N LEU A 81 -9.41 49.90 -5.11
CA LEU A 81 -9.09 51.04 -4.25
C LEU A 81 -10.20 51.39 -3.24
N LYS A 82 -11.46 51.10 -3.57
CA LYS A 82 -12.63 51.42 -2.72
C LYS A 82 -13.05 50.29 -1.77
N THR A 83 -12.45 49.12 -1.91
CA THR A 83 -12.89 47.91 -1.20
C THR A 83 -11.93 47.59 -0.07
N ASP A 84 -12.44 47.43 1.15
CA ASP A 84 -11.61 47.06 2.32
C ASP A 84 -11.82 45.62 2.81
N LYS A 85 -12.87 44.95 2.31
CA LYS A 85 -13.13 43.54 2.65
C LYS A 85 -12.11 42.62 1.97
N ALA A 86 -11.39 41.82 2.75
CA ALA A 86 -10.30 40.97 2.27
C ALA A 86 -10.70 40.01 1.12
N SER A 87 -11.89 39.40 1.20
CA SER A 87 -12.39 38.52 0.12
C SER A 87 -12.49 39.25 -1.21
N ASP A 88 -13.04 40.47 -1.17
CA ASP A 88 -13.35 41.24 -2.36
C ASP A 88 -12.07 41.88 -2.93
N VAL A 89 -11.13 42.27 -2.06
CA VAL A 89 -9.78 42.71 -2.43
C VAL A 89 -9.05 41.59 -3.18
N PHE A 90 -9.04 40.37 -2.63
CA PHE A 90 -8.38 39.22 -3.26
C PHE A 90 -9.02 38.87 -4.61
N ASP A 91 -10.34 38.80 -4.69
CA ASP A 91 -11.06 38.47 -5.93
C ASP A 91 -10.78 39.47 -7.05
N VAL A 92 -10.77 40.77 -6.72
CA VAL A 92 -10.51 41.84 -7.69
C VAL A 92 -9.04 41.84 -8.09
N LEU A 93 -8.12 41.67 -7.13
CA LEU A 93 -6.69 41.55 -7.38
C LEU A 93 -6.37 40.38 -8.31
N PHE A 94 -6.95 39.20 -8.04
CA PHE A 94 -6.79 38.00 -8.85
C PHE A 94 -7.32 38.22 -10.28
N LYS A 95 -8.49 38.85 -10.43
CA LYS A 95 -9.06 39.18 -11.75
C LYS A 95 -8.21 40.17 -12.54
N ILE A 96 -7.51 41.10 -11.89
CA ILE A 96 -6.60 42.04 -12.55
C ILE A 96 -5.35 41.30 -13.03
N THR A 97 -4.73 40.51 -12.17
CA THR A 97 -3.34 40.03 -12.30
C THR A 97 -3.20 38.61 -12.85
N HIS A 98 -4.20 37.74 -12.68
CA HIS A 98 -4.15 36.32 -13.03
C HIS A 98 -5.29 35.92 -14.00
N THR A 99 -5.06 34.84 -14.74
CA THR A 99 -6.09 34.20 -15.57
C THR A 99 -6.98 33.29 -14.71
N ALA A 100 -8.13 32.85 -15.25
CA ALA A 100 -8.98 31.86 -14.58
C ALA A 100 -8.26 30.52 -14.28
N LYS A 101 -7.14 30.24 -14.96
CA LYS A 101 -6.30 29.06 -14.73
C LYS A 101 -5.22 29.28 -13.67
N GLY A 102 -5.15 30.47 -13.05
CA GLY A 102 -4.17 30.79 -12.01
C GLY A 102 -2.78 31.16 -12.54
N THR A 103 -2.60 31.38 -13.84
CA THR A 103 -1.35 31.89 -14.40
C THR A 103 -1.32 33.41 -14.38
N MET A 104 -0.15 34.00 -14.11
CA MET A 104 0.03 35.46 -14.21
C MET A 104 -0.29 35.93 -15.62
N LYS A 105 -0.99 37.06 -15.74
CA LYS A 105 -1.31 37.68 -17.01
C LYS A 105 -0.07 38.28 -17.66
N THR A 106 0.01 38.13 -18.99
CA THR A 106 1.04 38.80 -19.82
C THR A 106 0.81 40.30 -19.90
N ASP A 107 1.83 41.08 -20.27
CA ASP A 107 1.75 42.54 -20.44
C ASP A 107 0.58 42.97 -21.34
N ARG A 108 0.35 42.24 -22.44
CA ARG A 108 -0.75 42.50 -23.40
C ARG A 108 -2.14 42.33 -22.79
N SER A 109 -2.24 41.58 -21.70
CA SER A 109 -3.48 41.30 -20.96
C SER A 109 -3.62 42.13 -19.68
N LEU A 110 -2.58 42.85 -19.26
CA LEU A 110 -2.63 43.85 -18.18
C LEU A 110 -3.08 45.21 -18.74
N CYS A 111 -2.47 45.66 -19.84
CA CYS A 111 -2.86 46.87 -20.58
C CYS A 111 -2.61 46.71 -22.09
N SER A 112 -3.23 47.57 -22.90
CA SER A 112 -3.06 47.52 -24.36
C SER A 112 -1.61 47.80 -24.78
N PRO A 113 -1.11 47.21 -25.89
CA PRO A 113 0.28 47.41 -26.34
C PRO A 113 0.65 48.87 -26.61
N LYS A 114 -0.34 49.70 -26.97
CA LYS A 114 -0.15 51.15 -27.16
C LYS A 114 0.05 51.87 -25.83
N CYS A 115 -0.76 51.54 -24.83
CA CYS A 115 -0.64 52.09 -23.47
C CYS A 115 0.68 51.68 -22.81
N ALA A 116 1.10 50.43 -23.00
CA ALA A 116 2.40 49.94 -22.52
C ALA A 116 3.61 50.71 -23.08
N LYS A 117 3.53 51.20 -24.33
CA LYS A 117 4.61 51.98 -24.96
C LYS A 117 4.59 53.46 -24.57
N GLU A 118 3.41 54.06 -24.47
CA GLU A 118 3.25 55.49 -24.15
C GLU A 118 3.41 55.78 -22.66
N PHE A 119 3.08 54.83 -21.78
CA PHE A 119 3.12 55.01 -20.32
C PHE A 119 3.79 53.81 -19.62
N PRO A 120 5.14 53.71 -19.68
CA PRO A 120 5.89 52.62 -19.04
C PRO A 120 5.62 52.50 -17.53
N ASP A 121 5.46 53.64 -16.84
CA ASP A 121 5.21 53.69 -15.39
C ASP A 121 3.88 53.01 -15.00
N THR A 122 2.87 53.06 -15.89
CA THR A 122 1.57 52.40 -15.68
C THR A 122 1.71 50.89 -15.79
N LEU A 123 2.47 50.41 -16.79
CA LEU A 123 2.75 49.00 -16.94
C LEU A 123 3.57 48.49 -15.75
N GLN A 124 4.58 49.23 -15.31
CA GLN A 124 5.40 48.88 -14.16
C GLN A 124 4.55 48.75 -12.88
N ALA A 125 3.66 49.70 -12.59
CA ALA A 125 2.76 49.62 -11.44
C ALA A 125 1.84 48.38 -11.48
N LEU A 126 1.34 48.00 -12.66
CA LEU A 126 0.54 46.79 -12.84
C LEU A 126 1.37 45.51 -12.68
N GLN A 127 2.62 45.51 -13.13
CA GLN A 127 3.56 44.39 -12.97
C GLN A 127 3.95 44.21 -11.50
N GLU A 128 4.25 45.29 -10.78
CA GLU A 128 4.52 45.27 -9.33
C GLU A 128 3.31 44.74 -8.54
N LEU A 129 2.09 45.15 -8.92
CA LEU A 129 0.86 44.62 -8.35
C LEU A 129 0.67 43.12 -8.67
N ALA A 130 1.00 42.69 -9.89
CA ALA A 130 0.94 41.28 -10.29
C ALA A 130 1.93 40.40 -9.52
N VAL A 131 3.16 40.87 -9.32
CA VAL A 131 4.17 40.19 -8.49
C VAL A 131 3.69 40.10 -7.04
N SER A 132 3.18 41.20 -6.48
CA SER A 132 2.64 41.22 -5.11
C SER A 132 1.46 40.26 -4.95
N ALA A 133 0.59 40.17 -5.97
CA ALA A 133 -0.53 39.23 -6.00
C ALA A 133 -0.07 37.77 -6.04
N SER A 134 0.96 37.45 -6.83
CA SER A 134 1.51 36.09 -6.88
C SER A 134 2.11 35.68 -5.53
N GLN A 135 2.89 36.56 -4.89
CA GLN A 135 3.42 36.32 -3.53
C GLN A 135 2.31 36.12 -2.50
N LEU A 136 1.23 36.91 -2.57
CA LEU A 136 0.07 36.76 -1.70
C LEU A 136 -0.64 35.41 -1.93
N ILE A 137 -0.83 34.98 -3.18
CA ILE A 137 -1.44 33.69 -3.51
C ILE A 137 -0.60 32.53 -2.96
N GLU A 138 0.73 32.60 -3.08
CA GLU A 138 1.64 31.61 -2.49
C GLU A 138 1.48 31.54 -0.96
N LYS A 139 1.50 32.68 -0.26
CA LYS A 139 1.27 32.74 1.19
C LYS A 139 -0.11 32.21 1.60
N ILE A 140 -1.18 32.54 0.85
CA ILE A 140 -2.53 32.03 1.12
C ILE A 140 -2.59 30.51 0.91
N ASN A 141 -1.95 29.99 -0.14
CA ASN A 141 -1.87 28.56 -0.37
C ASN A 141 -1.07 27.86 0.74
N ALA A 142 0.01 28.47 1.21
CA ALA A 142 0.75 28.00 2.39
C ALA A 142 -0.13 27.95 3.66
N VAL A 143 -0.92 28.99 3.95
CA VAL A 143 -1.86 28.98 5.10
C VAL A 143 -2.92 27.89 4.94
N LYS A 144 -3.44 27.68 3.72
CA LYS A 144 -4.38 26.59 3.44
C LYS A 144 -3.73 25.23 3.70
N ILE A 145 -2.50 25.01 3.21
CA ILE A 145 -1.75 23.78 3.46
C ILE A 145 -1.58 23.57 4.96
N LEU A 146 -1.12 24.58 5.70
CA LEU A 146 -0.97 24.52 7.15
C LEU A 146 -2.26 24.07 7.84
N LYS A 147 -3.38 24.78 7.61
CA LYS A 147 -4.67 24.46 8.24
C LYS A 147 -5.19 23.07 7.87
N THR A 148 -5.07 22.67 6.60
CA THR A 148 -5.50 21.35 6.14
C THR A 148 -4.63 20.26 6.77
N THR A 149 -3.32 20.46 6.84
CA THR A 149 -2.40 19.52 7.49
C THR A 149 -2.65 19.44 9.00
N GLU A 150 -2.88 20.56 9.69
CA GLU A 150 -3.27 20.57 11.11
C GLU A 150 -4.54 19.76 11.37
N SER A 151 -5.56 19.98 10.55
CA SER A 151 -6.82 19.22 10.64
C SER A 151 -6.56 17.73 10.43
N ALA A 152 -5.73 17.37 9.44
CA ALA A 152 -5.36 15.98 9.18
C ALA A 152 -4.56 15.36 10.33
N MET A 153 -3.62 16.11 10.94
CA MET A 153 -2.86 15.66 12.11
C MET A 153 -3.78 15.41 13.30
N TYR A 154 -4.74 16.30 13.55
CA TYR A 154 -5.72 16.13 14.63
C TYR A 154 -6.59 14.88 14.44
N VAL A 155 -7.14 14.68 13.23
CA VAL A 155 -7.90 13.47 12.90
C VAL A 155 -7.04 12.22 13.06
N GLY A 156 -5.79 12.24 12.58
CA GLY A 156 -4.88 11.11 12.71
C GLY A 156 -4.53 10.76 14.16
N LYS A 157 -4.40 11.77 15.03
CA LYS A 157 -4.24 11.57 16.48
C LYS A 157 -5.43 10.84 17.10
N ILE A 158 -6.66 11.30 16.81
CA ILE A 158 -7.88 10.67 17.34
C ILE A 158 -8.01 9.22 16.82
N ILE A 159 -7.80 8.98 15.53
CA ILE A 159 -7.86 7.63 14.95
C ILE A 159 -6.86 6.69 15.64
N THR A 160 -5.64 7.17 15.87
CA THR A 160 -4.58 6.38 16.53
C THR A 160 -4.96 6.04 17.97
N GLN A 161 -5.50 7.00 18.71
CA GLN A 161 -5.95 6.80 20.10
C GLN A 161 -7.09 5.79 20.21
N GLU A 162 -8.10 5.90 19.35
CA GLU A 162 -9.23 4.96 19.32
C GLU A 162 -8.78 3.55 18.91
N TYR A 163 -7.86 3.46 17.94
CA TYR A 163 -7.28 2.17 17.54
C TYR A 163 -6.52 1.49 18.69
N ASP A 164 -5.72 2.25 19.45
CA ASP A 164 -5.03 1.73 20.63
C ASP A 164 -5.99 1.35 21.76
N ALA A 165 -7.05 2.13 21.99
CA ALA A 165 -8.07 1.82 22.97
C ALA A 165 -8.76 0.49 22.64
N GLU A 166 -9.11 0.25 21.37
CA GLU A 166 -9.76 -0.98 20.93
C GLU A 166 -8.82 -2.18 21.00
N LYS A 167 -7.54 -2.03 20.62
CA LYS A 167 -6.55 -3.09 20.80
C LYS A 167 -6.38 -3.49 22.26
N ASN A 168 -6.31 -2.50 23.16
CA ASN A 168 -6.23 -2.75 24.59
C ASN A 168 -7.50 -3.43 25.13
N ARG A 169 -8.69 -3.03 24.66
CA ARG A 169 -9.97 -3.67 25.02
C ARG A 169 -10.01 -5.15 24.63
N LEU A 170 -9.47 -5.48 23.46
CA LEU A 170 -9.39 -6.84 22.94
C LEU A 170 -8.22 -7.65 23.52
N GLY A 171 -7.26 -7.01 24.19
CA GLY A 171 -6.06 -7.66 24.72
C GLY A 171 -5.11 -8.16 23.63
N VAL A 172 -5.05 -7.48 22.49
CA VAL A 172 -4.24 -7.89 21.33
C VAL A 172 -3.10 -6.91 21.05
N TYR A 173 -2.04 -7.42 20.42
CA TYR A 173 -0.94 -6.62 19.87
C TYR A 173 -0.80 -6.84 18.37
N ASP A 174 -0.52 -5.78 17.64
CA ASP A 174 -0.08 -5.87 16.24
C ASP A 174 1.45 -6.01 16.16
N TYR A 175 1.98 -6.24 14.95
CA TYR A 175 3.42 -6.39 14.75
C TYR A 175 4.23 -5.16 15.17
N GLN A 176 3.66 -3.97 15.08
CA GLN A 176 4.32 -2.72 15.42
C GLN A 176 4.39 -2.53 16.94
N ASP A 177 3.33 -2.94 17.66
CA ASP A 177 3.29 -2.97 19.12
C ASP A 177 4.38 -3.87 19.69
N LEU A 178 4.63 -5.03 19.08
CA LEU A 178 5.67 -5.95 19.54
C LEU A 178 7.03 -5.27 19.60
N ILE A 179 7.32 -4.38 18.67
CA ILE A 179 8.58 -3.62 18.62
C ILE A 179 8.52 -2.44 19.61
N SER A 180 7.48 -1.59 19.49
CA SER A 180 7.41 -0.35 20.27
C SER A 180 7.22 -0.58 21.76
N LYS A 181 6.46 -1.61 22.17
CA LYS A 181 6.26 -1.92 23.60
C LYS A 181 7.50 -2.54 24.23
N VAL A 182 8.27 -3.35 23.49
CA VAL A 182 9.55 -3.86 23.98
C VAL A 182 10.55 -2.72 24.20
N LEU A 183 10.65 -1.79 23.26
CA LEU A 183 11.45 -0.57 23.45
C LEU A 183 10.95 0.28 24.62
N GLY A 184 9.64 0.49 24.72
CA GLY A 184 9.02 1.23 25.82
C GLY A 184 9.26 0.59 27.19
N MET A 185 9.34 -0.74 27.26
CA MET A 185 9.71 -1.49 28.45
C MET A 185 11.17 -1.24 28.84
N PHE A 186 12.09 -1.20 27.86
CA PHE A 186 13.51 -0.90 28.13
C PHE A 186 13.75 0.51 28.66
N SER A 187 12.96 1.49 28.21
CA SER A 187 13.02 2.86 28.73
C SER A 187 12.55 2.98 30.20
N ARG A 188 11.87 1.97 30.75
CA ARG A 188 11.39 1.95 32.14
C ARG A 188 12.35 1.14 33.00
N MET A 189 13.21 1.84 33.74
CA MET A 189 14.34 1.28 34.49
C MET A 189 14.06 0.05 35.39
N PRO A 190 12.91 -0.11 36.09
CA PRO A 190 12.68 -1.32 36.89
C PRO A 190 12.36 -2.56 36.04
N ASP A 191 11.63 -2.38 34.93
CA ASP A 191 11.18 -3.48 34.07
C ASP A 191 12.35 -4.02 33.26
N ALA A 192 13.19 -3.11 32.74
CA ALA A 192 14.34 -3.43 31.93
C ALA A 192 15.37 -4.28 32.70
N ALA A 193 15.70 -3.91 33.94
CA ALA A 193 16.64 -4.63 34.77
C ALA A 193 16.15 -6.04 35.14
N TRP A 194 14.84 -6.21 35.38
CA TRP A 194 14.27 -7.53 35.67
C TRP A 194 14.27 -8.44 34.45
N VAL A 195 13.95 -7.91 33.27
CA VAL A 195 14.00 -8.66 32.01
C VAL A 195 15.43 -9.05 31.69
N LEU A 196 16.38 -8.11 31.77
CA LEU A 196 17.80 -8.41 31.60
C LEU A 196 18.25 -9.47 32.60
N TYR A 197 17.94 -9.35 33.90
CA TYR A 197 18.27 -10.38 34.90
C TYR A 197 17.71 -11.78 34.55
N LYS A 198 16.48 -11.85 34.04
CA LYS A 198 15.89 -13.12 33.57
C LYS A 198 16.58 -13.67 32.32
N LEU A 199 17.01 -12.80 31.41
CA LEU A 199 17.71 -13.17 30.17
C LEU A 199 19.20 -13.45 30.38
N ASP A 200 19.84 -12.80 31.35
CA ASP A 200 21.24 -12.96 31.78
C ASP A 200 21.52 -14.44 32.19
N GLY A 201 20.47 -15.10 32.69
CA GLY A 201 20.43 -16.54 32.98
C GLY A 201 20.34 -17.48 31.76
N GLY A 202 20.18 -17.00 30.52
CA GLY A 202 19.98 -17.88 29.35
C GLY A 202 20.45 -17.38 27.96
N LEU A 203 20.83 -16.11 27.78
CA LEU A 203 21.25 -15.57 26.48
C LEU A 203 22.77 -15.31 26.46
N ASP A 204 23.52 -16.17 25.77
CA ASP A 204 24.98 -16.08 25.68
C ASP A 204 25.45 -15.60 24.29
N HIS A 205 24.66 -15.83 23.25
CA HIS A 205 25.01 -15.48 21.87
C HIS A 205 23.82 -14.86 21.14
N ILE A 206 24.05 -13.73 20.47
CA ILE A 206 23.07 -13.06 19.60
C ILE A 206 23.52 -13.26 18.14
N LEU A 207 22.72 -13.97 17.35
CA LEU A 207 22.97 -14.21 15.93
C LEU A 207 21.90 -13.51 15.11
N ILE A 208 22.34 -12.64 14.19
CA ILE A 208 21.48 -11.81 13.36
C ILE A 208 21.78 -12.16 11.91
N ASP A 209 20.78 -12.71 11.23
CA ASP A 209 20.83 -12.95 9.78
C ASP A 209 20.05 -11.83 9.07
N GLU A 210 20.37 -11.59 7.79
CA GLU A 210 19.79 -10.50 6.99
C GLU A 210 19.82 -9.13 7.70
N ALA A 211 20.95 -8.83 8.33
CA ALA A 211 21.13 -7.65 9.18
C ALA A 211 20.84 -6.31 8.44
N GLN A 212 20.95 -6.29 7.11
CA GLN A 212 20.60 -5.14 6.27
C GLN A 212 19.09 -4.81 6.28
N ASP A 213 18.23 -5.82 6.50
CA ASP A 213 16.77 -5.67 6.47
C ASP A 213 16.19 -5.33 7.85
N THR A 214 17.05 -5.14 8.84
CA THR A 214 16.65 -4.78 10.20
C THR A 214 16.38 -3.27 10.30
N SER A 215 15.20 -2.91 10.82
CA SER A 215 14.81 -1.52 11.06
C SER A 215 15.58 -0.88 12.21
N PRO A 216 15.68 0.47 12.29
CA PRO A 216 16.38 1.16 13.39
C PRO A 216 15.88 0.74 14.78
N ALA A 217 14.56 0.61 14.93
CA ALA A 217 13.91 0.23 16.18
C ALA A 217 14.23 -1.20 16.62
N GLN A 218 14.36 -2.14 15.66
CA GLN A 218 14.80 -3.51 15.96
C GLN A 218 16.29 -3.52 16.34
N TRP A 219 17.10 -2.70 15.68
CA TRP A 219 18.50 -2.51 16.07
C TRP A 219 18.65 -1.92 17.47
N ASP A 220 17.77 -1.01 17.90
CA ASP A 220 17.75 -0.50 19.26
C ASP A 220 17.47 -1.62 20.28
N ILE A 221 16.54 -2.53 19.98
CA ILE A 221 16.28 -3.73 20.80
C ILE A 221 17.53 -4.61 20.88
N ILE A 222 18.14 -4.93 19.74
CA ILE A 222 19.35 -5.76 19.65
C ILE A 222 20.49 -5.14 20.46
N GLN A 223 20.70 -3.83 20.31
CA GLN A 223 21.72 -3.12 21.04
C GLN A 223 21.46 -3.18 22.54
N PHE A 224 20.22 -2.88 22.97
CA PHE A 224 19.88 -2.92 24.39
C PHE A 224 20.18 -4.29 25.02
N LEU A 225 19.85 -5.39 24.32
CA LEU A 225 20.15 -6.74 24.78
C LEU A 225 21.65 -7.06 24.79
N ALA A 226 22.40 -6.55 23.81
CA ALA A 226 23.82 -6.81 23.66
C ALA A 226 24.69 -5.94 24.58
N ASP A 227 24.26 -4.73 24.95
CA ASP A 227 25.03 -3.81 25.78
C ASP A 227 25.34 -4.43 27.16
N ASP A 228 24.42 -5.23 27.71
CA ASP A 228 24.62 -5.99 28.94
C ASP A 228 25.83 -6.95 28.87
N PHE A 229 26.13 -7.49 27.68
CA PHE A 229 27.26 -8.41 27.49
C PHE A 229 28.61 -7.72 27.68
N PHE A 230 28.63 -6.40 27.58
CA PHE A 230 29.83 -5.57 27.65
C PHE A 230 29.89 -4.76 28.95
N THR A 231 28.91 -4.88 29.85
CA THR A 231 28.87 -4.19 31.14
C THR A 231 29.06 -5.13 32.33
N GLY A 232 30.22 -5.03 33.01
CA GLY A 232 30.48 -5.74 34.27
C GLY A 232 30.82 -7.23 34.13
N ALA A 233 30.96 -7.92 35.26
CA ALA A 233 31.03 -9.38 35.30
C ALA A 233 29.59 -9.89 35.36
N GLY A 234 29.02 -10.30 34.22
CA GLY A 234 27.67 -10.88 34.17
C GLY A 234 27.50 -12.08 35.10
N ALA A 235 26.26 -12.60 35.25
CA ALA A 235 25.98 -13.70 36.18
C ALA A 235 26.84 -14.97 35.96
N ARG A 236 27.46 -15.12 34.78
CA ARG A 236 28.31 -16.25 34.39
C ARG A 236 29.66 -15.75 33.86
N PRO A 237 30.65 -15.46 34.72
CA PRO A 237 31.94 -14.88 34.32
C PRO A 237 32.80 -15.82 33.46
N ASP A 238 32.50 -17.11 33.45
CA ASP A 238 33.24 -18.13 32.70
C ASP A 238 32.78 -18.25 31.22
N ILE A 239 31.71 -17.55 30.83
CA ILE A 239 31.14 -17.63 29.48
C ILE A 239 31.43 -16.33 28.72
N LEU A 240 32.16 -16.45 27.61
CA LEU A 240 32.34 -15.35 26.67
C LEU A 240 31.07 -15.17 25.83
N ARG A 241 30.36 -14.07 26.08
CA ARG A 241 29.19 -13.70 25.28
C ARG A 241 29.58 -13.06 23.96
N SER A 242 28.78 -13.27 22.92
CA SER A 242 29.10 -12.75 21.59
C SER A 242 27.88 -12.26 20.81
N ILE A 243 28.17 -11.35 19.88
CA ILE A 243 27.24 -10.89 18.86
C ILE A 243 27.82 -11.23 17.49
N PHE A 244 26.98 -11.79 16.61
CA PHE A 244 27.32 -12.17 15.25
C PHE A 244 26.22 -11.65 14.32
N ALA A 245 26.59 -10.86 13.32
CA ALA A 245 25.65 -10.31 12.34
C ALA A 245 26.16 -10.59 10.92
N VAL A 246 25.27 -11.08 10.07
CA VAL A 246 25.52 -11.30 8.64
C VAL A 246 24.51 -10.51 7.86
N GLY A 247 24.97 -9.84 6.81
CA GLY A 247 24.09 -9.10 5.91
C GLY A 247 24.84 -8.60 4.68
N ASP A 248 24.07 -8.25 3.66
CA ASP A 248 24.56 -7.66 2.43
C ASP A 248 23.73 -6.42 2.08
N ARG A 249 24.36 -5.25 2.16
CA ARG A 249 23.73 -3.96 1.86
C ARG A 249 23.04 -3.95 0.49
N LYS A 250 23.61 -4.67 -0.49
CA LYS A 250 23.09 -4.76 -1.87
C LYS A 250 21.73 -5.48 -1.95
N GLN A 251 21.39 -6.26 -0.92
CA GLN A 251 20.17 -7.07 -0.86
C GLN A 251 19.05 -6.42 -0.03
N SER A 252 19.27 -5.21 0.50
CA SER A 252 18.25 -4.47 1.24
C SER A 252 17.10 -4.03 0.31
N ILE A 253 16.02 -4.82 0.29
CA ILE A 253 14.83 -4.58 -0.54
C ILE A 253 13.57 -4.25 0.27
N TYR A 254 13.68 -4.21 1.60
CA TYR A 254 12.57 -4.00 2.53
C TYR A 254 12.43 -2.57 3.10
N SER A 255 12.93 -1.55 2.37
CA SER A 255 12.84 -0.15 2.83
C SER A 255 11.40 0.33 3.05
N PHE A 256 10.43 -0.24 2.34
CA PHE A 256 9.00 0.03 2.53
C PHE A 256 8.45 -0.48 3.88
N GLN A 257 9.17 -1.37 4.57
CA GLN A 257 8.88 -1.84 5.93
C GLN A 257 9.73 -1.13 6.99
N GLY A 258 10.52 -0.12 6.61
CA GLY A 258 11.38 0.62 7.51
C GLY A 258 12.79 0.04 7.69
N ALA A 259 13.18 -0.96 6.89
CA ALA A 259 14.57 -1.39 6.83
C ALA A 259 15.47 -0.23 6.37
N ALA A 260 16.56 0.00 7.09
CA ALA A 260 17.49 1.09 6.82
C ALA A 260 18.91 0.53 6.78
N PRO A 261 19.48 0.26 5.59
CA PRO A 261 20.82 -0.32 5.49
C PRO A 261 21.91 0.51 6.18
N GLU A 262 21.75 1.84 6.26
CA GLU A 262 22.64 2.72 7.03
C GLU A 262 22.70 2.37 8.52
N SER A 263 21.63 1.76 9.07
CA SER A 263 21.59 1.29 10.46
C SER A 263 22.55 0.13 10.68
N PHE A 264 22.74 -0.74 9.69
CA PHE A 264 23.72 -1.82 9.78
C PHE A 264 25.14 -1.26 9.93
N ASP A 265 25.52 -0.27 9.12
CA ASP A 265 26.83 0.40 9.21
C ASP A 265 27.01 1.17 10.52
N LEU A 266 25.94 1.80 11.02
CA LEU A 266 25.96 2.49 12.29
C LEU A 266 26.22 1.51 13.45
N ARG A 267 25.53 0.37 13.46
CA ARG A 267 25.66 -0.65 14.53
C ARG A 267 26.97 -1.42 14.43
N HIS A 268 27.47 -1.68 13.22
CA HIS A 268 28.83 -2.19 13.01
C HIS A 268 29.87 -1.31 13.70
N ARG A 269 29.83 0.01 13.44
CA ARG A 269 30.74 0.98 14.07
C ARG A 269 30.58 1.03 15.59
N TYR A 270 29.33 1.02 16.07
CA TYR A 270 29.02 1.01 17.50
C TYR A 270 29.62 -0.21 18.21
N PHE A 271 29.29 -1.43 17.78
CA PHE A 271 29.79 -2.65 18.41
C PHE A 271 31.30 -2.79 18.28
N ARG A 272 31.89 -2.37 17.15
CA ARG A 272 33.35 -2.32 17.00
C ARG A 272 34.00 -1.47 18.07
N GLN A 273 33.41 -0.34 18.41
CA GLN A 273 33.92 0.54 19.45
C GLN A 273 33.76 -0.09 20.84
N VAL A 274 32.56 -0.54 21.20
CA VAL A 274 32.26 -1.12 22.53
C VAL A 274 33.11 -2.36 22.81
N VAL A 275 33.15 -3.32 21.87
CA VAL A 275 33.93 -4.57 22.00
C VAL A 275 35.41 -4.26 22.22
N ARG A 276 35.97 -3.30 21.49
CA ARG A 276 37.38 -2.88 21.63
C ARG A 276 37.65 -2.18 22.96
N GLN A 277 36.72 -1.36 23.45
CA GLN A 277 36.85 -0.71 24.75
C GLN A 277 36.89 -1.72 25.90
N CYS A 278 36.19 -2.85 25.77
CA CYS A 278 36.24 -3.97 26.70
C CYS A 278 37.48 -4.87 26.52
N GLY A 279 38.41 -4.53 25.61
CA GLY A 279 39.60 -5.34 25.33
C GLY A 279 39.32 -6.66 24.58
N LEU A 280 38.11 -6.82 24.04
CA LEU A 280 37.69 -8.00 23.29
C LEU A 280 38.00 -7.84 21.80
N LYS A 281 37.99 -8.98 21.09
CA LYS A 281 38.27 -9.04 19.66
C LYS A 281 37.01 -8.81 18.84
N PHE A 282 37.07 -7.86 17.90
CA PHE A 282 36.02 -7.62 16.90
C PHE A 282 36.58 -7.91 15.50
N GLU A 283 35.91 -8.79 14.76
CA GLU A 283 36.29 -9.19 13.39
C GLU A 283 35.25 -8.72 12.38
N SER A 284 35.72 -8.32 11.20
CA SER A 284 34.88 -8.03 10.03
C SER A 284 35.38 -8.88 8.88
N VAL A 285 34.51 -9.71 8.33
CA VAL A 285 34.85 -10.71 7.32
C VAL A 285 33.99 -10.46 6.10
N ASP A 286 34.64 -10.15 4.98
CA ASP A 286 33.98 -9.96 3.69
C ASP A 286 33.97 -11.27 2.90
N PHE A 287 32.81 -11.64 2.36
CA PHE A 287 32.63 -12.84 1.56
C PHE A 287 32.43 -12.48 0.07
N GLU A 288 33.51 -12.57 -0.72
CA GLU A 288 33.50 -12.22 -2.15
C GLU A 288 33.26 -13.43 -3.08
N VAL A 289 33.33 -14.65 -2.53
CA VAL A 289 33.20 -15.90 -3.30
C VAL A 289 31.75 -16.40 -3.24
N SER A 290 31.11 -16.48 -4.41
CA SER A 290 29.79 -17.08 -4.57
C SER A 290 29.88 -18.59 -4.78
N PHE A 291 29.23 -19.33 -3.89
CA PHE A 291 29.03 -20.78 -4.02
C PHE A 291 27.70 -21.15 -4.69
N ARG A 292 26.84 -20.15 -4.94
CA ARG A 292 25.45 -20.32 -5.42
C ARG A 292 25.36 -20.25 -6.95
N SER A 293 26.02 -19.27 -7.55
CA SER A 293 25.85 -18.92 -8.97
C SER A 293 27.09 -19.26 -9.81
N THR A 294 26.90 -19.40 -11.11
CA THR A 294 27.98 -19.60 -12.10
C THR A 294 28.46 -18.27 -12.66
N SER A 295 29.64 -18.25 -13.28
CA SER A 295 30.27 -17.03 -13.81
C SER A 295 29.34 -16.23 -14.72
N PRO A 296 28.61 -16.82 -15.69
CA PRO A 296 27.74 -16.03 -16.58
C PRO A 296 26.65 -15.23 -15.87
N VAL A 297 26.14 -15.73 -14.73
CA VAL A 297 25.14 -15.01 -13.93
C VAL A 297 25.80 -13.87 -13.16
N LEU A 298 26.97 -14.10 -12.57
CA LEU A 298 27.70 -13.08 -11.81
C LEU A 298 28.22 -11.96 -12.72
N GLU A 299 28.74 -12.30 -13.90
CA GLU A 299 29.19 -11.34 -14.91
C GLU A 299 28.05 -10.44 -15.37
N LEU A 300 26.84 -10.99 -15.61
CA LEU A 300 25.68 -10.18 -15.93
C LEU A 300 25.34 -9.20 -14.79
N VAL A 301 25.35 -9.67 -13.54
CA VAL A 301 25.08 -8.83 -12.37
C VAL A 301 26.11 -7.70 -12.29
N ASP A 302 27.39 -8.02 -12.44
CA ASP A 302 28.49 -7.05 -12.39
C ASP A 302 28.39 -6.03 -13.53
N GLU A 303 28.03 -6.45 -14.75
CA GLU A 303 27.80 -5.56 -15.90
C GLU A 303 26.58 -4.65 -15.72
N VAL A 304 25.49 -5.15 -15.12
CA VAL A 304 24.32 -4.34 -14.79
C VAL A 304 24.71 -3.26 -13.77
N PHE A 305 25.39 -3.63 -12.70
CA PHE A 305 25.81 -2.69 -11.64
C PHE A 305 27.06 -1.87 -12.01
N ALA A 306 27.71 -2.12 -13.14
CA ALA A 306 28.71 -1.21 -13.69
C ALA A 306 28.08 0.09 -14.23
N GLN A 307 26.78 0.08 -14.52
CA GLN A 307 26.04 1.26 -14.98
C GLN A 307 25.66 2.16 -13.79
N ALA A 308 25.98 3.45 -13.88
CA ALA A 308 25.77 4.41 -12.78
C ALA A 308 24.31 4.47 -12.29
N ILE A 309 23.34 4.29 -13.19
CA ILE A 309 21.90 4.30 -12.85
C ILE A 309 21.52 3.09 -11.99
N ALA A 310 22.12 1.92 -12.24
CA ALA A 310 21.86 0.71 -11.48
C ALA A 310 22.69 0.66 -10.18
N ALA A 311 23.85 1.30 -10.17
CA ALA A 311 24.76 1.38 -9.02
C ALA A 311 24.30 2.39 -7.95
N GLU A 312 23.23 3.16 -8.20
CA GLU A 312 22.73 4.15 -7.24
C GLU A 312 22.28 3.44 -5.95
N GLY A 313 23.02 3.66 -4.86
CA GLY A 313 22.77 3.05 -3.56
C GLY A 313 23.42 1.68 -3.32
N VAL A 314 24.30 1.22 -4.23
CA VAL A 314 24.97 -0.08 -4.17
C VAL A 314 26.48 0.10 -4.28
N ASP A 315 27.25 -0.46 -3.35
CA ASP A 315 28.72 -0.40 -3.41
C ASP A 315 29.28 -1.34 -4.49
N LYS A 316 30.27 -0.86 -5.25
CA LYS A 316 30.88 -1.63 -6.33
C LYS A 316 31.66 -2.80 -5.75
N THR A 317 31.18 -4.02 -5.99
CA THR A 317 31.87 -5.27 -5.64
C THR A 317 31.99 -6.14 -6.88
N ILE A 318 33.14 -6.79 -7.05
CA ILE A 318 33.37 -7.76 -8.13
C ILE A 318 33.12 -9.14 -7.53
N HIS A 319 32.22 -9.92 -8.13
CA HIS A 319 31.91 -11.25 -7.61
C HIS A 319 32.81 -12.31 -8.24
N SER A 320 33.26 -13.29 -7.44
CA SER A 320 33.98 -14.45 -7.95
C SER A 320 33.14 -15.72 -7.77
N ALA A 321 33.03 -16.55 -8.81
CA ALA A 321 32.35 -17.85 -8.72
C ALA A 321 33.32 -18.93 -8.25
N GLN A 322 32.97 -19.68 -7.19
CA GLN A 322 33.70 -20.90 -6.85
C GLN A 322 33.62 -21.93 -7.98
N ARG A 323 32.49 -21.97 -8.69
CA ARG A 323 32.22 -22.86 -9.83
C ARG A 323 32.50 -22.18 -11.15
N ALA A 324 33.69 -21.58 -11.29
CA ALA A 324 34.03 -20.75 -12.45
C ALA A 324 33.89 -21.47 -13.81
N THR A 325 34.07 -22.81 -13.83
CA THR A 325 33.99 -23.64 -15.04
C THR A 325 32.63 -24.30 -15.25
N ALA A 326 31.65 -24.07 -14.37
CA ALA A 326 30.33 -24.66 -14.52
C ALA A 326 29.55 -23.95 -15.64
N PRO A 327 28.81 -24.70 -16.48
CA PRO A 327 28.03 -24.11 -17.56
C PRO A 327 26.92 -23.21 -16.99
N GLY A 328 26.75 -22.03 -17.60
CA GLY A 328 25.69 -21.09 -17.28
C GLY A 328 25.20 -20.40 -18.55
N LEU A 329 23.93 -20.03 -18.60
CA LEU A 329 23.32 -19.33 -19.72
C LEU A 329 22.44 -18.21 -19.19
N VAL A 330 22.62 -17.01 -19.74
CA VAL A 330 21.73 -15.87 -19.55
C VAL A 330 21.14 -15.53 -20.92
N GLU A 331 19.82 -15.55 -21.03
CA GLU A 331 19.11 -15.14 -22.24
C GLU A 331 18.33 -13.85 -21.99
N LEU A 332 18.53 -12.84 -22.82
CA LEU A 332 17.68 -11.65 -22.89
C LEU A 332 16.69 -11.81 -24.03
N TRP A 333 15.40 -11.93 -23.71
CA TRP A 333 14.35 -12.05 -24.73
C TRP A 333 13.91 -10.66 -25.22
N PRO A 334 13.57 -10.51 -26.52
CA PRO A 334 13.01 -9.26 -27.04
C PRO A 334 11.74 -8.83 -26.28
N LEU A 335 11.58 -7.52 -26.10
CA LEU A 335 10.39 -6.96 -25.45
C LEU A 335 9.14 -7.21 -26.31
N GLU A 336 8.05 -7.61 -25.66
CA GLU A 336 6.74 -7.73 -26.30
C GLU A 336 6.09 -6.34 -26.36
N GLU A 337 6.02 -5.76 -27.56
CA GLU A 337 5.46 -4.43 -27.77
C GLU A 337 3.93 -4.39 -27.60
N LYS A 338 3.42 -3.26 -27.11
CA LYS A 338 1.99 -3.00 -27.06
C LYS A 338 1.47 -2.83 -28.50
N ALA A 339 0.40 -3.52 -28.86
CA ALA A 339 -0.25 -3.28 -30.14
C ALA A 339 -0.82 -1.84 -30.14
N SER A 340 -0.68 -1.11 -31.25
CA SER A 340 -1.35 0.18 -31.40
C SER A 340 -2.86 -0.01 -31.26
N THR A 341 -3.47 0.62 -30.26
CA THR A 341 -4.94 0.71 -30.16
C THR A 341 -5.45 1.51 -31.35
N GLU A 342 -5.99 0.83 -32.36
CA GLU A 342 -6.86 1.49 -33.32
C GLU A 342 -8.08 2.02 -32.56
N LYS A 343 -8.46 3.27 -32.82
CA LYS A 343 -9.68 3.86 -32.27
C LYS A 343 -10.88 3.14 -32.88
N HIS A 344 -11.39 2.12 -32.22
CA HIS A 344 -12.66 1.52 -32.61
C HIS A 344 -13.81 2.53 -32.44
N SER A 345 -14.78 2.47 -33.35
CA SER A 345 -16.00 3.29 -33.28
C SER A 345 -16.81 2.95 -32.02
N ALA A 346 -17.55 3.93 -31.50
CA ALA A 346 -18.30 3.86 -30.24
C ALA A 346 -19.41 2.78 -30.17
N TRP A 347 -19.61 2.00 -31.25
CA TRP A 347 -20.68 1.00 -31.39
C TRP A 347 -20.20 -0.46 -31.40
N VAL A 348 -18.91 -0.71 -31.18
CA VAL A 348 -18.42 -2.08 -31.01
C VAL A 348 -18.48 -2.46 -29.52
N PRO A 349 -19.25 -3.49 -29.12
CA PRO A 349 -19.25 -3.96 -27.75
C PRO A 349 -17.80 -4.27 -27.35
N HIS A 350 -17.35 -3.75 -26.20
CA HIS A 350 -15.99 -3.88 -25.71
C HIS A 350 -15.66 -5.35 -25.38
N SER A 351 -15.39 -6.16 -26.39
CA SER A 351 -15.07 -7.58 -26.26
C SER A 351 -13.58 -7.86 -26.10
N ASN A 352 -12.74 -6.82 -25.99
CA ASN A 352 -11.32 -6.99 -25.71
C ASN A 352 -10.83 -5.97 -24.67
N PRO A 353 -10.50 -6.38 -23.43
CA PRO A 353 -9.83 -5.48 -22.50
C PRO A 353 -8.42 -5.16 -23.05
N ALA A 354 -8.20 -3.87 -23.30
CA ALA A 354 -6.95 -3.11 -23.44
C ALA A 354 -5.70 -3.83 -23.97
N SER A 355 -5.11 -3.30 -25.05
CA SER A 355 -3.84 -3.73 -25.70
C SER A 355 -2.70 -4.14 -24.74
N GLU A 356 -2.61 -3.51 -23.56
CA GLU A 356 -1.62 -3.84 -22.52
C GLU A 356 -1.79 -5.26 -21.95
N SER A 357 -3.03 -5.74 -21.82
CA SER A 357 -3.33 -7.13 -21.44
C SER A 357 -2.85 -8.12 -22.50
N GLN A 358 -2.89 -7.75 -23.78
CA GLN A 358 -2.51 -8.67 -24.87
C GLN A 358 -1.00 -8.92 -24.91
N ALA A 359 -0.16 -7.88 -24.74
CA ALA A 359 1.29 -8.05 -24.68
C ALA A 359 1.71 -8.93 -23.48
N GLN A 360 1.11 -8.69 -22.30
CA GLN A 360 1.35 -9.50 -21.11
C GLN A 360 0.91 -10.96 -21.29
N VAL A 361 -0.23 -11.20 -21.95
CA VAL A 361 -0.71 -12.56 -22.26
C VAL A 361 0.21 -13.27 -23.25
N ARG A 362 0.73 -12.59 -24.29
CA ARG A 362 1.69 -13.19 -25.23
C ARG A 362 2.99 -13.58 -24.54
N LEU A 363 3.53 -12.72 -23.68
CA LEU A 363 4.72 -13.03 -22.88
C LEU A 363 4.49 -14.24 -21.98
N ALA A 364 3.36 -14.27 -21.27
CA ALA A 364 2.95 -15.40 -20.43
C ALA A 364 2.90 -16.73 -21.21
N GLN A 365 2.28 -16.73 -22.40
CA GLN A 365 2.22 -17.89 -23.29
C GLN A 365 3.60 -18.30 -23.82
N LYS A 366 4.48 -17.35 -24.10
CA LYS A 366 5.86 -17.61 -24.55
C LYS A 366 6.67 -18.30 -23.44
N ILE A 367 6.57 -17.80 -22.21
CA ILE A 367 7.22 -18.41 -21.02
C ILE A 367 6.68 -19.83 -20.80
N ALA A 368 5.35 -20.00 -20.78
CA ALA A 368 4.74 -21.31 -20.56
C ALA A 368 5.14 -22.33 -21.64
N ARG A 369 5.18 -21.93 -22.92
CA ARG A 369 5.64 -22.80 -24.02
C ARG A 369 7.11 -23.19 -23.88
N LYS A 370 7.99 -22.26 -23.51
CA LYS A 370 9.42 -22.56 -23.31
C LYS A 370 9.62 -23.53 -22.15
N ILE A 371 8.93 -23.31 -21.03
CA ILE A 371 9.00 -24.22 -19.87
C ILE A 371 8.47 -25.60 -20.26
N ARG A 372 7.34 -25.66 -20.97
CA ARG A 372 6.79 -26.93 -21.42
C ARG A 372 7.76 -27.66 -22.35
N LEU A 373 8.40 -26.94 -23.27
CA LEU A 373 9.43 -27.50 -24.15
C LEU A 373 10.58 -28.11 -23.35
N TRP A 374 11.10 -27.45 -22.31
CA TRP A 374 12.17 -27.99 -21.47
C TRP A 374 11.77 -29.27 -20.74
N LEU A 375 10.52 -29.33 -20.26
CA LEU A 375 9.99 -30.52 -19.59
C LEU A 375 9.79 -31.68 -20.57
N ASP A 376 9.34 -31.39 -21.79
CA ASP A 376 9.10 -32.40 -22.83
C ASP A 376 10.40 -32.90 -23.49
N SER A 377 11.39 -32.02 -23.68
CA SER A 377 12.69 -32.39 -24.23
C SER A 377 13.57 -33.12 -23.20
N GLY A 378 13.21 -33.07 -21.91
CA GLY A 378 14.05 -33.57 -20.83
C GLY A 378 15.37 -32.81 -20.73
N GLU A 379 15.33 -31.48 -20.91
CA GLU A 379 16.50 -30.60 -20.88
C GLU A 379 17.40 -30.93 -19.68
N ARG A 380 18.71 -31.13 -19.91
CA ARG A 380 19.62 -31.60 -18.86
C ARG A 380 20.05 -30.44 -17.97
N LEU A 381 19.73 -30.52 -16.69
CA LEU A 381 20.25 -29.64 -15.66
C LEU A 381 21.66 -30.09 -15.25
N HIS A 382 22.68 -29.48 -15.86
CA HIS A 382 24.08 -29.86 -15.67
C HIS A 382 24.59 -29.81 -14.22
N SER A 383 23.97 -29.01 -13.34
CA SER A 383 24.41 -28.87 -11.94
C SER A 383 24.07 -30.07 -11.05
N VAL A 384 23.00 -30.83 -11.38
CA VAL A 384 22.52 -31.99 -10.61
C VAL A 384 22.49 -33.26 -11.47
N ASP A 385 22.99 -33.15 -12.69
CA ASP A 385 23.08 -34.20 -13.69
C ASP A 385 21.77 -34.99 -13.93
N ARG A 386 20.67 -34.27 -14.08
CA ARG A 386 19.34 -34.85 -14.33
C ARG A 386 18.49 -33.94 -15.20
N ALA A 387 17.39 -34.47 -15.78
CA ALA A 387 16.42 -33.64 -16.47
C ALA A 387 15.81 -32.58 -15.53
N VAL A 388 15.51 -31.41 -16.08
CA VAL A 388 14.81 -30.32 -15.40
C VAL A 388 13.43 -30.79 -14.93
N ARG A 389 13.09 -30.48 -13.68
CA ARG A 389 11.77 -30.72 -13.10
C ARG A 389 11.07 -29.37 -12.87
N PRO A 390 9.73 -29.34 -12.76
CA PRO A 390 9.01 -28.10 -12.47
C PRO A 390 9.51 -27.36 -11.23
N GLY A 391 9.94 -28.09 -10.18
CA GLY A 391 10.49 -27.50 -8.96
C GLY A 391 11.86 -26.83 -9.10
N ASP A 392 12.55 -27.00 -10.24
CA ASP A 392 13.82 -26.33 -10.52
C ASP A 392 13.63 -24.95 -11.16
N ILE A 393 12.39 -24.56 -11.48
CA ILE A 393 12.07 -23.36 -12.24
C ILE A 393 11.42 -22.33 -11.30
N LEU A 394 12.05 -21.18 -11.15
CA LEU A 394 11.52 -20.04 -10.40
C LEU A 394 11.25 -18.86 -11.34
N ILE A 395 10.03 -18.31 -11.29
CA ILE A 395 9.67 -17.11 -12.05
C ILE A 395 9.51 -15.94 -11.09
N LEU A 396 10.40 -14.95 -11.20
CA LEU A 396 10.38 -13.74 -10.39
C LEU A 396 9.69 -12.60 -11.14
N VAL A 397 8.74 -11.92 -10.47
CA VAL A 397 8.04 -10.75 -10.99
C VAL A 397 8.10 -9.61 -9.98
N ARG A 398 8.31 -8.38 -10.44
CA ARG A 398 8.43 -7.20 -9.56
C ARG A 398 7.13 -6.85 -8.82
N LYS A 399 5.99 -7.02 -9.49
CA LYS A 399 4.66 -6.71 -8.93
C LYS A 399 3.67 -7.80 -9.30
N ARG A 400 2.81 -8.17 -8.35
CA ARG A 400 1.65 -9.04 -8.60
C ARG A 400 0.59 -8.23 -9.35
N THR A 401 0.60 -8.34 -10.68
CA THR A 401 -0.30 -7.61 -11.58
C THR A 401 -1.12 -8.61 -12.41
N LEU A 402 -1.95 -8.11 -13.34
CA LEU A 402 -2.67 -8.92 -14.32
C LEU A 402 -1.77 -9.93 -15.07
N PHE A 403 -0.49 -9.61 -15.25
CA PHE A 403 0.50 -10.52 -15.84
C PHE A 403 0.63 -11.84 -15.05
N MET A 404 0.60 -11.80 -13.72
CA MET A 404 0.75 -13.00 -12.90
C MET A 404 -0.44 -13.95 -13.11
N ALA A 405 -1.67 -13.42 -13.12
CA ALA A 405 -2.86 -14.20 -13.44
C ALA A 405 -2.81 -14.79 -14.87
N ALA A 406 -2.35 -14.00 -15.85
CA ALA A 406 -2.17 -14.46 -17.22
C ALA A 406 -1.11 -15.56 -17.35
N LEU A 407 0.02 -15.44 -16.64
CA LEU A 407 1.11 -16.40 -16.59
C LEU A 407 0.63 -17.73 -16.02
N VAL A 408 -0.09 -17.70 -14.90
CA VAL A 408 -0.61 -18.91 -14.27
C VAL A 408 -1.60 -19.62 -15.16
N ARG A 409 -2.53 -18.87 -15.76
CA ARG A 409 -3.47 -19.43 -16.73
C ARG A 409 -2.74 -20.07 -17.89
N ALA A 410 -1.70 -19.42 -18.43
CA ALA A 410 -0.91 -19.97 -19.53
C ALA A 410 -0.16 -21.25 -19.14
N LEU A 411 0.42 -21.31 -17.93
CA LEU A 411 1.10 -22.49 -17.41
C LEU A 411 0.14 -23.66 -17.18
N LYS A 412 -1.04 -23.39 -16.58
CA LYS A 412 -2.11 -24.39 -16.40
C LYS A 412 -2.58 -24.93 -17.75
N LEU A 413 -2.84 -24.07 -18.73
CA LEU A 413 -3.24 -24.47 -20.09
C LEU A 413 -2.16 -25.29 -20.81
N ALA A 414 -0.90 -25.02 -20.53
CA ALA A 414 0.23 -25.80 -21.06
C ALA A 414 0.50 -27.10 -20.28
N GLY A 415 -0.27 -27.42 -19.23
CA GLY A 415 -0.07 -28.60 -18.40
C GLY A 415 1.24 -28.57 -17.60
N VAL A 416 1.74 -27.38 -17.25
CA VAL A 416 2.91 -27.21 -16.39
C VAL A 416 2.44 -27.12 -14.94
N PRO A 417 2.93 -27.98 -14.02
CA PRO A 417 2.64 -27.85 -12.59
C PRO A 417 3.19 -26.53 -12.04
N VAL A 418 2.35 -25.75 -11.36
CA VAL A 418 2.72 -24.47 -10.75
C VAL A 418 2.37 -24.51 -9.27
N ALA A 419 3.35 -24.23 -8.41
CA ALA A 419 3.14 -23.98 -7.00
C ALA A 419 3.01 -22.47 -6.73
N GLY A 420 2.19 -22.08 -5.76
CA GLY A 420 2.32 -20.76 -5.14
C GLY A 420 1.61 -19.60 -5.82
N VAL A 421 0.57 -19.85 -6.62
CA VAL A 421 -0.25 -18.76 -7.17
C VAL A 421 -1.18 -18.19 -6.11
N ASP A 422 -1.58 -19.00 -5.15
CA ASP A 422 -2.69 -18.67 -4.31
C ASP A 422 -2.36 -18.99 -2.85
N ARG A 423 -1.89 -17.97 -2.11
CA ARG A 423 -2.78 -17.52 -1.03
C ARG A 423 -4.00 -16.99 -1.78
N LEU A 424 -4.92 -17.89 -2.15
CA LEU A 424 -6.25 -17.49 -2.58
C LEU A 424 -6.63 -16.45 -1.54
N LEU A 425 -7.11 -15.28 -1.96
CA LEU A 425 -7.98 -14.54 -1.07
C LEU A 425 -9.13 -15.51 -0.86
N LEU A 426 -9.01 -16.35 0.17
CA LEU A 426 -9.79 -17.55 0.34
C LEU A 426 -11.27 -17.19 0.32
N THR A 427 -11.56 -16.03 0.92
CA THR A 427 -12.82 -15.29 0.95
C THR A 427 -13.41 -14.90 -0.41
N ARG A 428 -12.63 -14.94 -1.51
CA ARG A 428 -13.11 -14.65 -2.88
C ARG A 428 -13.41 -15.90 -3.69
N HIS A 429 -13.02 -17.09 -3.22
CA HIS A 429 -13.35 -18.32 -3.91
C HIS A 429 -14.84 -18.63 -3.73
N ILE A 430 -15.56 -18.97 -4.80
CA ILE A 430 -17.03 -19.17 -4.77
C ILE A 430 -17.41 -20.23 -3.72
N ALA A 431 -16.70 -21.35 -3.64
CA ALA A 431 -16.96 -22.36 -2.61
C ALA A 431 -16.87 -21.82 -1.18
N VAL A 432 -15.94 -20.89 -0.92
CA VAL A 432 -15.77 -20.27 0.40
C VAL A 432 -16.82 -19.19 0.63
N GLN A 433 -17.18 -18.43 -0.42
CA GLN A 433 -18.28 -17.47 -0.35
C GLN A 433 -19.61 -18.16 -0.03
N ASP A 434 -19.88 -19.33 -0.63
CA ASP A 434 -21.06 -20.14 -0.32
C ASP A 434 -21.08 -20.54 1.17
N MET A 435 -19.94 -20.97 1.74
CA MET A 435 -19.82 -21.32 3.17
C MET A 435 -19.96 -20.09 4.08
N LEU A 436 -19.38 -18.95 3.71
CA LEU A 436 -19.53 -17.70 4.46
C LEU A 436 -20.98 -17.19 4.41
N ALA A 437 -21.66 -17.35 3.27
CA ALA A 437 -23.07 -17.00 3.13
C ALA A 437 -23.96 -17.86 4.04
N LEU A 438 -23.64 -19.15 4.19
CA LEU A 438 -24.30 -20.02 5.17
C LEU A 438 -24.06 -19.53 6.60
N ALA A 439 -22.82 -19.19 6.96
CA ALA A 439 -22.48 -18.65 8.28
C ALA A 439 -23.30 -17.38 8.60
N GLN A 440 -23.31 -16.44 7.65
CA GLN A 440 -24.04 -15.18 7.77
C GLN A 440 -25.55 -15.41 7.87
N PHE A 441 -26.10 -16.36 7.12
CA PHE A 441 -27.52 -16.69 7.19
C PHE A 441 -27.89 -17.23 8.56
N VAL A 442 -27.10 -18.15 9.11
CA VAL A 442 -27.43 -18.76 10.41
C VAL A 442 -27.34 -17.73 11.54
N LEU A 443 -26.39 -16.79 11.48
CA LEU A 443 -26.24 -15.70 12.44
C LEU A 443 -27.28 -14.59 12.24
N THR A 444 -27.65 -14.28 11.00
CA THR A 444 -28.57 -13.19 10.66
C THR A 444 -29.50 -13.60 9.51
N PRO A 445 -30.57 -14.36 9.80
CA PRO A 445 -31.51 -14.84 8.77
C PRO A 445 -32.32 -13.72 8.08
N GLN A 446 -32.32 -12.52 8.65
CA GLN A 446 -33.03 -11.34 8.13
C GLN A 446 -32.26 -10.64 6.99
N ASP A 447 -31.02 -11.04 6.70
CA ASP A 447 -30.26 -10.49 5.58
C ASP A 447 -30.74 -11.12 4.25
N ASP A 448 -31.66 -10.41 3.61
CA ASP A 448 -32.28 -10.82 2.35
C ASP A 448 -31.26 -11.07 1.23
N LEU A 449 -30.21 -10.23 1.12
CA LEU A 449 -29.24 -10.34 0.04
C LEU A 449 -28.35 -11.55 0.24
N ASN A 450 -27.86 -11.74 1.46
CA ASN A 450 -27.07 -12.92 1.79
C ASN A 450 -27.88 -14.20 1.62
N PHE A 451 -29.14 -14.22 2.08
CA PHE A 451 -29.99 -15.40 1.95
C PHE A 451 -30.33 -15.72 0.48
N ALA A 452 -30.57 -14.70 -0.37
CA ALA A 452 -30.74 -14.91 -1.81
C ALA A 452 -29.48 -15.50 -2.45
N GLY A 453 -28.29 -15.03 -2.04
CA GLY A 453 -27.01 -15.61 -2.45
C GLY A 453 -26.85 -17.06 -2.04
N LEU A 454 -27.22 -17.40 -0.80
CA LEU A 454 -27.18 -18.77 -0.28
C LEU A 454 -28.14 -19.70 -1.03
N LEU A 455 -29.34 -19.25 -1.37
CA LEU A 455 -30.28 -20.05 -2.17
C LEU A 455 -29.67 -20.45 -3.54
N LYS A 456 -28.99 -19.51 -4.22
CA LYS A 456 -28.31 -19.78 -5.50
C LYS A 456 -26.99 -20.56 -5.39
N SER A 457 -26.52 -20.79 -4.17
CA SER A 457 -25.26 -21.49 -3.89
C SER A 457 -25.29 -22.96 -4.33
N THR A 458 -24.15 -23.63 -4.19
CA THR A 458 -24.06 -25.09 -4.40
C THR A 458 -24.48 -25.93 -3.19
N LEU A 459 -24.73 -25.29 -2.04
CA LEU A 459 -25.07 -25.97 -0.80
C LEU A 459 -26.53 -26.42 -0.78
N LEU A 460 -27.41 -25.65 -1.41
CA LEU A 460 -28.84 -25.92 -1.45
C LEU A 460 -29.27 -26.41 -2.83
N SER A 461 -30.33 -27.21 -2.85
CA SER A 461 -30.97 -27.69 -4.06
C SER A 461 -32.45 -27.86 -3.78
N ARG A 462 -33.26 -27.76 -4.83
CA ARG A 462 -34.69 -28.09 -4.79
C ARG A 462 -34.88 -29.58 -4.51
N ASN A 463 -36.10 -29.98 -4.20
CA ASN A 463 -36.44 -31.38 -3.90
C ASN A 463 -36.15 -32.36 -5.06
N ASP A 464 -36.17 -31.88 -6.30
CA ASP A 464 -35.81 -32.67 -7.50
C ASP A 464 -34.28 -32.76 -7.74
N GLY A 465 -33.47 -32.13 -6.87
CA GLY A 465 -32.02 -32.07 -6.98
C GLY A 465 -31.50 -31.01 -7.96
N SER A 466 -32.36 -30.18 -8.55
CA SER A 466 -31.96 -29.05 -9.38
C SER A 466 -31.53 -27.85 -8.53
N PRO A 467 -30.61 -27.00 -9.02
CA PRO A 467 -30.22 -25.79 -8.31
C PRO A 467 -31.36 -24.76 -8.32
N PHE A 468 -31.38 -23.88 -7.33
CA PHE A 468 -32.28 -22.72 -7.36
C PHE A 468 -31.89 -21.77 -8.49
N ASP A 469 -32.89 -21.21 -9.16
CA ASP A 469 -32.73 -20.24 -10.24
C ASP A 469 -33.39 -18.89 -9.92
N ASP A 470 -33.37 -17.99 -10.89
CA ASP A 470 -33.93 -16.65 -10.74
C ASP A 470 -35.47 -16.68 -10.64
N ASP A 471 -36.14 -17.68 -11.24
CA ASP A 471 -37.59 -17.81 -11.19
C ASP A 471 -38.06 -18.20 -9.78
N ASP A 472 -37.31 -19.05 -9.07
CA ASP A 472 -37.60 -19.35 -7.66
C ASP A 472 -37.50 -18.09 -6.80
N LEU A 473 -36.42 -17.32 -6.96
CA LEU A 473 -36.20 -16.11 -6.18
C LEU A 473 -37.27 -15.07 -6.47
N ILE A 474 -37.67 -14.91 -7.74
CA ILE A 474 -38.79 -14.06 -8.11
C ILE A 474 -40.06 -14.56 -7.46
N PHE A 475 -40.35 -15.86 -7.52
CA PHE A 475 -41.55 -16.44 -6.90
C PHE A 475 -41.61 -16.21 -5.39
N ILE A 476 -40.52 -16.51 -4.66
CA ILE A 476 -40.42 -16.35 -3.20
C ILE A 476 -40.48 -14.86 -2.81
N SER A 477 -39.90 -13.97 -3.64
CA SER A 477 -39.87 -12.54 -3.34
C SER A 477 -41.15 -11.79 -3.74
N THR A 478 -41.93 -12.33 -4.68
CA THR A 478 -43.17 -11.71 -5.15
C THR A 478 -44.24 -11.78 -4.07
N ASN A 479 -44.91 -10.65 -3.80
CA ASN A 479 -45.96 -10.52 -2.76
C ASN A 479 -45.51 -10.71 -1.31
N ARG A 480 -44.20 -10.62 -1.01
CA ARG A 480 -43.69 -10.73 0.37
C ARG A 480 -44.01 -9.53 1.29
N GLY A 481 -44.39 -8.39 0.72
CA GLY A 481 -44.59 -7.14 1.48
C GLY A 481 -43.33 -6.73 2.25
N ASP A 482 -43.48 -6.40 3.53
CA ASP A 482 -42.37 -6.02 4.44
C ASP A 482 -41.71 -7.22 5.14
N LYS A 483 -42.08 -8.47 4.79
CA LYS A 483 -41.45 -9.67 5.36
C LYS A 483 -40.04 -9.86 4.80
N SER A 484 -39.13 -10.37 5.64
CA SER A 484 -37.82 -10.82 5.17
C SER A 484 -37.95 -12.01 4.22
N LEU A 485 -36.93 -12.19 3.38
CA LEU A 485 -36.87 -13.25 2.39
C LEU A 485 -36.93 -14.64 3.05
N TRP A 486 -36.34 -14.78 4.24
CA TRP A 486 -36.45 -16.01 5.02
C TRP A 486 -37.89 -16.31 5.46
N ALA A 487 -38.63 -15.32 5.96
CA ALA A 487 -40.03 -15.51 6.34
C ALA A 487 -40.91 -15.83 5.12
N ALA A 488 -40.67 -15.17 3.98
CA ALA A 488 -41.36 -15.47 2.73
C ALA A 488 -41.03 -16.88 2.20
N PHE A 489 -39.78 -17.33 2.36
CA PHE A 489 -39.35 -18.69 2.01
C PHE A 489 -40.04 -19.74 2.89
N LEU A 490 -40.18 -19.49 4.20
CA LEU A 490 -40.94 -20.37 5.09
C LEU A 490 -42.38 -20.49 4.62
N ASP A 491 -43.07 -19.37 4.36
CA ASP A 491 -44.45 -19.38 3.84
C ASP A 491 -44.54 -20.15 2.50
N ALA A 492 -43.58 -19.96 1.59
CA ALA A 492 -43.56 -20.66 0.30
C ALA A 492 -43.32 -22.17 0.47
N SER A 493 -42.49 -22.58 1.43
CA SER A 493 -42.18 -23.99 1.73
C SER A 493 -43.32 -24.74 2.43
N GLU A 494 -44.22 -24.03 3.13
CA GLU A 494 -45.42 -24.65 3.73
C GLU A 494 -46.48 -24.96 2.66
N ASN A 495 -46.51 -24.16 1.61
CA ASN A 495 -47.50 -24.26 0.54
C ASN A 495 -47.00 -25.07 -0.67
N SER A 496 -45.73 -25.47 -0.70
CA SER A 496 -45.11 -26.20 -1.80
C SER A 496 -44.08 -27.21 -1.31
N ASP A 497 -44.29 -28.48 -1.65
CA ASP A 497 -43.31 -29.56 -1.41
C ASP A 497 -41.98 -29.32 -2.11
N PHE A 498 -41.91 -28.37 -3.06
CA PHE A 498 -40.74 -28.13 -3.89
C PHE A 498 -39.51 -27.61 -3.11
N TYR A 499 -39.73 -26.93 -1.96
CA TYR A 499 -38.68 -26.32 -1.13
C TYR A 499 -38.45 -27.00 0.21
N SER A 500 -39.18 -28.08 0.51
CA SER A 500 -39.21 -28.68 1.86
C SER A 500 -37.87 -29.26 2.32
N ASN A 501 -37.07 -29.83 1.40
CA ASN A 501 -35.74 -30.34 1.73
C ASN A 501 -34.77 -29.21 2.09
N ALA A 502 -34.76 -28.13 1.29
CA ALA A 502 -33.92 -26.97 1.56
C ALA A 502 -34.30 -26.30 2.89
N ARG A 503 -35.59 -26.24 3.23
CA ARG A 503 -36.04 -25.79 4.56
C ARG A 503 -35.49 -26.67 5.67
N SER A 504 -35.64 -27.99 5.56
CA SER A 504 -35.19 -28.92 6.60
C SER A 504 -33.68 -28.83 6.84
N GLU A 505 -32.89 -28.71 5.77
CA GLU A 505 -31.44 -28.51 5.87
C GLU A 505 -31.09 -27.17 6.55
N LEU A 506 -31.76 -26.09 6.17
CA LEU A 506 -31.52 -24.76 6.75
C LEU A 506 -31.91 -24.68 8.23
N GLU A 507 -33.05 -25.28 8.61
CA GLU A 507 -33.47 -25.37 10.02
C GLU A 507 -32.47 -26.22 10.83
N LYS A 508 -32.06 -27.37 10.31
CA LYS A 508 -31.03 -28.22 10.92
C LYS A 508 -29.71 -27.47 11.13
N TRP A 509 -29.23 -26.74 10.13
CA TRP A 509 -27.98 -25.98 10.25
C TRP A 509 -28.09 -24.83 11.24
N ARG A 510 -29.25 -24.16 11.31
CA ARG A 510 -29.50 -23.13 12.31
C ARG A 510 -29.45 -23.67 13.74
N ASP A 511 -30.05 -24.84 13.98
CA ASP A 511 -30.02 -25.49 15.28
C ASP A 511 -28.61 -25.95 15.66
N LEU A 512 -27.85 -26.48 14.68
CA LEU A 512 -26.50 -26.98 14.91
C LEU A 512 -25.50 -25.86 15.24
N ALA A 513 -25.59 -24.71 14.60
CA ALA A 513 -24.65 -23.60 14.81
C ALA A 513 -24.67 -23.04 16.23
N GLY A 514 -25.78 -23.22 16.97
CA GLY A 514 -25.85 -22.87 18.39
C GLY A 514 -25.19 -23.87 19.33
N GLN A 515 -24.76 -25.03 18.81
CA GLN A 515 -24.34 -26.19 19.62
C GLN A 515 -22.88 -26.61 19.40
N VAL A 516 -22.27 -26.26 18.27
CA VAL A 516 -20.93 -26.73 17.90
C VAL A 516 -20.00 -25.59 17.44
N PRO A 517 -18.67 -25.73 17.62
CA PRO A 517 -17.69 -24.79 17.07
C PRO A 517 -17.72 -24.69 15.53
N PRO A 518 -17.20 -23.60 14.93
CA PRO A 518 -17.23 -23.38 13.47
C PRO A 518 -16.65 -24.53 12.64
N PHE A 519 -15.51 -25.11 13.04
CA PHE A 519 -14.92 -26.26 12.37
C PHE A 519 -15.89 -27.46 12.30
N GLU A 520 -16.46 -27.83 13.45
CA GLU A 520 -17.40 -28.95 13.55
C GLU A 520 -18.67 -28.68 12.74
N PHE A 521 -19.19 -27.45 12.78
CA PHE A 521 -20.32 -27.01 11.97
C PHE A 521 -20.07 -27.21 10.47
N PHE A 522 -19.00 -26.60 9.92
CA PHE A 522 -18.73 -26.67 8.48
C PHE A 522 -18.30 -28.06 8.03
N SER A 523 -17.56 -28.80 8.87
CA SER A 523 -17.20 -30.19 8.56
C SER A 523 -18.46 -31.07 8.47
N GLY A 524 -19.44 -30.87 9.36
CA GLY A 524 -20.73 -31.57 9.32
C GLY A 524 -21.52 -31.26 8.04
N VAL A 525 -21.61 -29.99 7.66
CA VAL A 525 -22.27 -29.58 6.41
C VAL A 525 -21.58 -30.19 5.18
N LEU A 526 -20.25 -30.16 5.12
CA LEU A 526 -19.50 -30.60 3.94
C LEU A 526 -19.45 -32.13 3.80
N ILE A 527 -19.26 -32.84 4.91
CA ILE A 527 -19.01 -34.29 4.94
C ILE A 527 -20.32 -35.04 5.19
N THR A 528 -20.98 -34.79 6.33
CA THR A 528 -22.18 -35.52 6.75
C THR A 528 -23.35 -35.25 5.82
N ASP A 529 -23.56 -33.98 5.44
CA ASP A 529 -24.64 -33.58 4.52
C ASP A 529 -24.18 -33.62 3.04
N GLN A 530 -23.00 -34.19 2.77
CA GLN A 530 -22.41 -34.42 1.45
C GLN A 530 -22.31 -33.18 0.54
N LYS A 531 -22.37 -31.96 1.09
CA LYS A 531 -22.34 -30.73 0.29
C LYS A 531 -21.01 -30.52 -0.43
N ARG A 532 -19.91 -31.10 0.07
CA ARG A 532 -18.63 -31.14 -0.63
C ARG A 532 -18.74 -31.77 -2.02
N LYS A 533 -19.55 -32.82 -2.17
CA LYS A 533 -19.75 -33.50 -3.46
C LYS A 533 -20.47 -32.59 -4.46
N ASN A 534 -21.45 -31.81 -3.99
CA ASN A 534 -22.20 -30.86 -4.83
C ASN A 534 -21.30 -29.73 -5.33
N ILE A 535 -20.47 -29.18 -4.44
CA ILE A 535 -19.49 -28.15 -4.78
C ILE A 535 -18.52 -28.67 -5.85
N LEU A 536 -17.92 -29.85 -5.64
CA LEU A 536 -16.94 -30.43 -6.58
C LEU A 536 -17.56 -30.80 -7.93
N LYS A 537 -18.84 -31.22 -7.95
CA LYS A 537 -19.55 -31.52 -9.21
C LYS A 537 -19.75 -30.28 -10.08
N ARG A 538 -19.96 -29.10 -9.48
CA ARG A 538 -20.21 -27.85 -10.20
C ARG A 538 -18.95 -27.04 -10.48
N LEU A 539 -18.03 -26.96 -9.51
CA LEU A 539 -16.82 -26.13 -9.59
C LEU A 539 -15.57 -26.91 -10.01
N GLY A 540 -15.65 -28.25 -10.09
CA GLY A 540 -14.53 -29.12 -10.42
C GLY A 540 -13.68 -29.50 -9.21
N SER A 541 -12.71 -30.40 -9.44
CA SER A 541 -11.79 -30.90 -8.40
C SER A 541 -10.90 -29.81 -7.79
N GLU A 542 -10.67 -28.71 -8.51
CA GLU A 542 -9.87 -27.56 -8.03
C GLU A 542 -10.49 -26.87 -6.81
N ALA A 543 -11.80 -27.01 -6.55
CA ALA A 543 -12.45 -26.40 -5.40
C ALA A 543 -12.14 -27.12 -4.06
N GLY A 544 -11.48 -28.29 -4.09
CA GLY A 544 -11.13 -29.05 -2.88
C GLY A 544 -10.10 -28.35 -1.98
N GLU A 545 -9.00 -27.85 -2.57
CA GLU A 545 -7.94 -27.16 -1.83
C GLU A 545 -8.44 -25.92 -1.07
N PRO A 546 -9.25 -25.01 -1.67
CA PRO A 546 -9.86 -23.90 -0.94
C PRO A 546 -10.76 -24.34 0.22
N ILE A 547 -11.51 -25.43 0.07
CA ILE A 547 -12.38 -25.93 1.14
C ILE A 547 -11.54 -26.41 2.33
N ASP A 548 -10.48 -27.17 2.05
CA ASP A 548 -9.60 -27.69 3.10
C ASP A 548 -8.84 -26.54 3.81
N ALA A 549 -8.38 -25.55 3.05
CA ALA A 549 -7.77 -24.34 3.61
C ALA A 549 -8.75 -23.52 4.47
N PHE A 550 -10.04 -23.45 4.09
CA PHE A 550 -11.07 -22.79 4.88
C PHE A 550 -11.35 -23.52 6.19
N LEU A 551 -11.47 -24.85 6.15
CA LEU A 551 -11.62 -25.65 7.36
C LEU A 551 -10.43 -25.50 8.30
N ALA A 552 -9.20 -25.45 7.77
CA ALA A 552 -8.01 -25.24 8.59
C ALA A 552 -7.99 -23.88 9.32
N LEU A 553 -8.63 -22.85 8.76
CA LEU A 553 -8.81 -21.53 9.42
C LEU A 553 -10.02 -21.46 10.34
N ALA A 554 -10.96 -22.41 10.22
CA ALA A 554 -12.14 -22.50 11.08
C ALA A 554 -11.86 -23.28 12.38
N MET A 555 -10.67 -23.90 12.50
CA MET A 555 -10.10 -24.38 13.78
C MET A 555 -9.71 -23.19 14.64
#